data_AF-A0A9X5XNM4-F1
#
_entry.id   AF-A0A9X5XNM4-F1
#
_cell.length_a   1.000
_cell.length_b   1.000
_cell.length_c   1.000
_cell.angle_alpha   90.00
_cell.angle_beta   90.00
_cell.angle_gamma   90.00
#
_symmetry.space_group_name_H-M   'P 1'
#
loop_
_entity.id
_entity.type
_entity.pdbx_description
1 polymer ?
#
loop_
_entity_poly.entity_id
_entity_poly.type
_entity_poly.pdbx_seq_one_letter_code
_entity_poly.pdbx_strand_id
1 'polypeptide(L)' 'WRADGKHTATLDVHVDNARAQAFYARQGWVPDPENPPAEGDHHLFLRYAVAGE' A
#
# COMPACT_ATOMS: atom_id res chain seq x y z
N TRP A 1 -10.33 -1.65 11.22
CA TRP A 1 -8.85 -1.62 11.24
C TRP A 1 -8.30 -1.40 12.65
N ARG A 2 -8.50 -0.22 13.28
CA ARG A 2 -8.04 0.01 14.66
C ARG A 2 -8.65 -0.91 15.73
N ALA A 3 -9.88 -1.39 15.52
CA ALA A 3 -10.56 -2.31 16.45
C ALA A 3 -9.96 -3.73 16.53
N ASP A 4 -9.09 -4.11 15.59
CA ASP A 4 -8.49 -5.45 15.49
C ASP A 4 -7.00 -5.46 15.92
N GLY A 5 -6.50 -4.34 16.47
CA GLY A 5 -5.06 -4.20 16.77
C GLY A 5 -4.17 -4.19 15.52
N LYS A 6 -4.74 -4.02 14.33
CA LYS A 6 -3.97 -3.87 13.08
C LYS A 6 -3.44 -2.45 12.96
N HIS A 7 -2.12 -2.34 13.13
CA HIS A 7 -1.37 -1.09 13.02
C HIS A 7 -0.88 -0.83 11.59
N THR A 8 -1.28 -1.70 10.65
CA THR A 8 -0.88 -1.60 9.24
C THR A 8 -2.11 -1.68 8.37
N ALA A 9 -2.26 -0.72 7.46
CA ALA A 9 -3.24 -0.76 6.39
C ALA A 9 -2.54 -1.20 5.10
N THR A 10 -3.19 -2.06 4.31
CA THR A 10 -2.71 -2.47 2.98
C THR A 10 -3.71 -2.04 1.91
N LEU A 11 -3.21 -1.69 0.73
CA LEU A 11 -4.02 -1.38 -0.45
C LEU A 11 -3.30 -1.86 -1.71
N ASP A 12 -4.04 -2.15 -2.76
CA ASP A 12 -3.49 -2.42 -4.08
C ASP A 12 -3.76 -1.24 -5.03
N VAL A 13 -2.80 -0.95 -5.91
CA VAL A 13 -2.93 0.10 -6.93
C VAL A 13 -2.44 -0.40 -8.27
N HIS A 14 -3.16 -0.10 -9.35
CA HIS A 14 -2.74 -0.52 -10.68
C HIS A 14 -1.38 0.09 -11.08
N VAL A 15 -0.49 -0.70 -11.68
CA VAL A 15 0.86 -0.31 -12.13
C VAL A 15 0.83 0.82 -13.17
N ASP A 16 -0.21 0.87 -14.00
CA ASP A 16 -0.42 1.95 -14.96
C ASP A 16 -1.05 3.22 -14.35
N ASN A 17 -1.56 3.15 -13.10
CA ASN A 17 -2.18 4.29 -12.45
C ASN A 17 -1.14 5.13 -11.68
N ALA A 18 -0.23 5.74 -12.43
CA ALA A 18 0.84 6.58 -11.89
C ALA A 18 0.33 7.73 -11.01
N ARG A 19 -0.88 8.25 -11.29
CA ARG A 19 -1.52 9.29 -10.47
C ARG A 19 -1.83 8.77 -9.07
N ALA A 20 -2.42 7.60 -8.96
CA ALA A 20 -2.75 6.99 -7.68
C ALA A 20 -1.48 6.59 -6.91
N GLN A 21 -0.50 6.01 -7.60
CA GLN A 21 0.80 5.67 -6.97
C GLN A 21 1.48 6.90 -6.36
N ALA A 22 1.57 8.00 -7.11
CA ALA A 22 2.16 9.24 -6.62
C ALA A 22 1.36 9.83 -5.45
N PHE A 23 0.03 9.71 -5.47
CA PHE A 23 -0.82 10.16 -4.38
C PHE A 23 -0.56 9.38 -3.10
N TYR A 24 -0.55 8.04 -3.16
CA TYR A 24 -0.31 7.20 -2.00
C TYR A 24 1.13 7.31 -1.49
N ALA A 25 2.12 7.37 -2.38
CA ALA A 25 3.52 7.59 -1.98
C ALA A 25 3.68 8.90 -1.17
N ARG A 26 3.00 9.98 -1.57
CA ARG A 26 3.00 11.26 -0.84
C ARG A 26 2.31 11.18 0.52
N GLN A 27 1.34 10.30 0.68
CA GLN A 27 0.67 10.06 1.97
C GLN A 27 1.49 9.12 2.88
N GLY A 28 2.66 8.66 2.45
CA GLY A 28 3.54 7.79 3.23
C GLY A 28 3.27 6.30 3.03
N TRP A 29 2.50 5.92 2.02
CA TRP A 29 2.37 4.52 1.63
C TRP A 29 3.64 4.06 0.94
N VAL A 30 4.08 2.84 1.27
CA VAL A 30 5.29 2.23 0.71
C VAL A 30 4.95 0.86 0.11
N PRO A 31 5.70 0.37 -0.89
CA PRO A 31 5.54 -1.00 -1.38
C PRO A 31 5.58 -2.01 -0.23
N ASP A 32 4.64 -2.95 -0.22
CA ASP A 32 4.59 -3.97 0.80
C ASP A 32 5.69 -5.02 0.55
N PRO A 33 6.67 -5.17 1.47
CA PRO A 33 7.76 -6.14 1.27
C PRO A 33 7.31 -7.58 1.47
N GLU A 34 6.17 -7.80 2.14
CA GLU A 34 5.61 -9.13 2.40
C GLU A 34 4.82 -9.65 1.19
N ASN A 35 4.39 -8.75 0.29
CA ASN A 35 3.66 -9.09 -0.92
C ASN A 35 4.22 -8.35 -2.15
N PRO A 36 5.41 -8.77 -2.64
CA PRO A 36 5.97 -8.18 -3.85
C PRO A 36 5.06 -8.46 -5.07
N PRO A 37 4.93 -7.51 -6.00
CA PRO A 37 4.20 -7.75 -7.24
C PRO A 37 4.88 -8.88 -8.03
N ALA A 38 4.09 -9.86 -8.47
CA ALA A 38 4.58 -10.92 -9.34
C ALA A 38 4.89 -10.37 -10.75
N GLU A 39 5.76 -11.06 -11.50
CA GLU A 39 6.01 -10.70 -12.89
C GLU A 39 4.71 -10.86 -13.70
N GLY A 40 4.24 -9.76 -14.30
CA GLY A 40 2.95 -9.70 -14.99
C GLY A 40 1.77 -9.31 -14.11
N ASP A 41 1.99 -9.03 -12.82
CA ASP A 41 0.95 -8.48 -11.95
C ASP A 41 0.74 -7.00 -12.28
N HIS A 42 -0.53 -6.65 -12.49
CA HIS A 42 -0.89 -5.28 -12.82
C HIS A 42 -1.16 -4.43 -11.58
N HIS A 43 -0.99 -4.98 -10.37
CA HIS A 43 -1.27 -4.31 -9.12
C HIS A 43 -0.02 -4.26 -8.23
N LEU A 44 0.26 -3.09 -7.66
CA LEU A 44 1.25 -2.88 -6.62
C LEU A 44 0.56 -2.92 -5.27
N PHE A 45 1.02 -3.80 -4.39
CA PHE A 45 0.61 -3.79 -3.00
C PHE A 45 1.40 -2.73 -2.24
N LEU A 46 0.68 -1.84 -1.58
CA LEU A 46 1.23 -0.81 -0.71
C LEU A 46 0.78 -1.06 0.72
N ARG A 47 1.65 -0.73 1.67
CA ARG A 47 1.33 -0.71 3.10
C ARG A 47 1.54 0.67 3.69
N TYR A 48 0.76 0.97 4.72
CA TYR A 48 0.86 2.18 5.52
C TYR A 48 0.88 1.82 7.00
N ALA A 49 1.89 2.29 7.71
CA ALA A 49 1.97 2.18 9.15
C ALA A 49 1.01 3.20 9.78
N VAL A 50 -0.08 2.72 10.35
CA VAL A 50 -1.01 3.54 11.12
C VAL A 50 -0.35 3.78 12.48
N ALA A 51 0.23 4.96 12.67
CA ALA A 51 0.56 5.42 14.01
C ALA A 51 -0.73 5.51 14.81
N GLY A 52 -0.87 4.64 15.81
CA GLY A 52 -2.00 4.69 16.73
C GLY A 52 -1.89 5.95 17.58
N GLU A 53 -2.81 6.89 17.38
CA GLU A 53 -3.16 7.90 18.40
C GLU A 53 -4.01 7.28 19.49
#